data_AF-A0A0M1P6D2-F1
#
_entry.id   AF-A0A0M1P6D2-F1
#
_cell.length_a   1.000
_cell.length_b   1.000
_cell.length_c   1.000
_cell.angle_alpha   90.00
_cell.angle_beta   90.00
_cell.angle_gamma   90.00
#
_symmetry.space_group_name_H-M   'P 1'
#
loop_
_entity.id
_entity.type
_entity.pdbx_description
1 polymer ?
#
loop_
_entity_poly.entity_id
_entity_poly.type
_entity_poly.pdbx_seq_one_letter_code
_entity_poly.pdbx_strand_id
1 'polypeptide(L)'
;MNSNQREIIQQAQDFARAVHGEDSSGHDWWHIQRVTRIARILAYLEGANSYLCELSAYLHDIADEKLNESKEAGYKRVQKWLMQTGVEASDQELVLEIISTMSFSGGSGRPMRTLEGQIVQDADRLDAIGAIGVARSFAYSGWKGQSMYDPAIPLRTQMTREEYRKGQSTVINHFYEKLLKLKNLLNTESAKLLANGKHQEVELFLRAFDKEWAMGNEAYLHESPIHRGHVSRIHIAFDDSTAGSLRIMLRSKPGEMVVTLGDNLMVGPLVKDQDFSRSFAARNDWFQARYSASDADEKKSMLLESAVDWLIWPQQLMEWPCVIWTGNAASEQLGLRRLLSLIPDHPNAVLLNATSILHRLNPNVSYRGTFEMGPDSLQNVLDNTEHVRLSLQEQASYREDWQRLLNEDGTFRVLQRDVLVTVPESYYDDEILKAAYRIEARNGFYKKSARIVGEVIGHGELAVSDSFIEYRVRHLIQQGAFNYTGELDAMRNYSVSLVDPSTPEEQWSNEQRLAKSMKVKMLLEEMMEIHLAERGIMEQLSQMDVAELNLPVSKTETESPVSDIQSHIDGLMITYKTHIEQRGSMMDSLVKILSRLDNADPNE
;
A
#
# COMPACT_ATOMS: atom_id res chain seq x y z
N MET A 1 39.47 29.25 -1.73
CA MET A 1 39.43 30.57 -2.40
C MET A 1 40.26 31.58 -1.65
N ASN A 2 41.13 32.30 -2.35
CA ASN A 2 41.83 33.48 -1.82
C ASN A 2 40.92 34.74 -1.85
N SER A 3 41.40 35.87 -1.34
CA SER A 3 40.61 37.13 -1.26
C SER A 3 40.17 37.63 -2.64
N ASN A 4 41.06 37.59 -3.63
CA ASN A 4 40.77 38.04 -5.01
C ASN A 4 39.66 37.20 -5.66
N GLN A 5 39.73 35.87 -5.51
CA GLN A 5 38.71 34.95 -6.02
C GLN A 5 37.33 35.20 -5.41
N ARG A 6 37.24 35.55 -4.12
CA ARG A 6 35.96 35.89 -3.48
C ARG A 6 35.35 37.17 -4.06
N GLU A 7 36.20 38.17 -4.33
CA GLU A 7 35.76 39.42 -4.94
C GLU A 7 35.25 39.21 -6.37
N ILE A 8 35.94 38.40 -7.16
CA ILE A 8 35.52 38.01 -8.51
C ILE A 8 34.16 37.29 -8.47
N ILE A 9 33.96 36.35 -7.54
CA ILE A 9 32.68 35.66 -7.38
C ILE A 9 31.56 36.63 -7.00
N GLN A 10 31.82 37.59 -6.13
CA GLN A 10 30.83 38.62 -5.78
C GLN A 10 30.44 39.46 -7.01
N GLN A 11 31.43 39.87 -7.82
CA GLN A 11 31.16 40.59 -9.07
C GLN A 11 30.38 39.74 -10.08
N ALA A 12 30.69 38.43 -10.18
CA ALA A 12 29.95 37.51 -11.06
C ALA A 12 28.49 37.37 -10.63
N GLN A 13 28.25 37.28 -9.31
CA GLN A 13 26.93 37.26 -8.72
C GLN A 13 26.16 38.55 -9.04
N ASP A 14 26.77 39.72 -8.86
CA ASP A 14 26.11 41.00 -9.14
C ASP A 14 25.79 41.16 -10.63
N PHE A 15 26.70 40.70 -11.50
CA PHE A 15 26.48 40.68 -12.94
C PHE A 15 25.32 39.76 -13.34
N ALA A 16 25.31 38.51 -12.86
CA ALA A 16 24.23 37.58 -13.13
C ALA A 16 22.88 38.08 -12.58
N ARG A 17 22.87 38.71 -11.39
CA ARG A 17 21.65 39.30 -10.82
C ARG A 17 21.12 40.46 -11.64
N ALA A 18 21.99 41.30 -12.18
CA ALA A 18 21.59 42.40 -13.07
C ALA A 18 20.98 41.89 -14.39
N VAL A 19 21.44 40.73 -14.89
CA VAL A 19 20.91 40.13 -16.13
C VAL A 19 19.59 39.39 -15.91
N HIS A 20 19.48 38.60 -14.84
CA HIS A 20 18.35 37.69 -14.61
C HIS A 20 17.32 38.21 -13.59
N GLY A 21 17.48 39.42 -13.07
CA GLY A 21 16.67 39.96 -11.97
C GLY A 21 15.19 40.18 -12.29
N GLU A 22 14.86 40.41 -13.58
CA GLU A 22 13.48 40.68 -14.04
C GLU A 22 12.89 39.51 -14.87
N ASP A 23 13.60 38.38 -14.99
CA ASP A 23 13.09 37.24 -15.74
C ASP A 23 11.99 36.50 -14.95
N SER A 24 10.90 36.16 -15.65
CA SER A 24 9.75 35.41 -15.14
C SER A 24 9.55 34.05 -15.83
N SER A 25 10.43 33.69 -16.77
CA SER A 25 10.33 32.46 -17.57
C SER A 25 10.82 31.20 -16.82
N GLY A 26 11.35 31.37 -15.60
CA GLY A 26 11.94 30.30 -14.79
C GLY A 26 13.47 30.19 -14.88
N HIS A 27 14.14 31.10 -15.61
CA HIS A 27 15.60 31.28 -15.61
C HIS A 27 16.00 32.56 -14.85
N ASP A 28 15.28 32.80 -13.76
CA ASP A 28 15.45 33.97 -12.91
C ASP A 28 16.73 33.92 -12.07
N TRP A 29 17.01 35.01 -11.36
CA TRP A 29 18.12 35.08 -10.41
C TRP A 29 18.14 33.91 -9.41
N TRP A 30 16.97 33.41 -9.01
CA TRP A 30 16.87 32.32 -8.03
C TRP A 30 17.29 30.97 -8.61
N HIS A 31 17.02 30.70 -9.89
CA HIS A 31 17.57 29.55 -10.60
C HIS A 31 19.10 29.58 -10.57
N ILE A 32 19.72 30.70 -10.98
CA ILE A 32 21.18 30.83 -10.97
C ILE A 32 21.75 30.62 -9.56
N GLN A 33 21.11 31.22 -8.55
CA GLN A 33 21.56 31.06 -7.16
C GLN A 33 21.50 29.59 -6.68
N ARG A 34 20.45 28.84 -7.03
CA ARG A 34 20.33 27.42 -6.65
C ARG A 34 21.36 26.57 -7.39
N VAL A 35 21.52 26.75 -8.70
CA VAL A 35 22.53 26.04 -9.50
C VAL A 35 23.92 26.27 -8.93
N THR A 36 24.30 27.51 -8.64
CA THR A 36 25.61 27.81 -8.05
C THR A 36 25.80 27.18 -6.67
N ARG A 37 24.76 27.20 -5.82
CA ARG A 37 24.82 26.53 -4.50
C ARG A 37 24.99 25.01 -4.63
N ILE A 38 24.28 24.37 -5.57
CA ILE A 38 24.40 22.94 -5.83
C ILE A 38 25.80 22.63 -6.37
N ALA A 39 26.29 23.39 -7.37
CA ALA A 39 27.62 23.23 -7.94
C ALA A 39 28.72 23.33 -6.89
N ARG A 40 28.60 24.26 -5.93
CA ARG A 40 29.51 24.38 -4.79
C ARG A 40 29.51 23.14 -3.89
N ILE A 41 28.33 22.61 -3.58
CA ILE A 41 28.20 21.39 -2.75
C ILE A 41 28.82 20.20 -3.46
N LEU A 42 28.49 20.01 -4.74
CA LEU A 42 29.06 18.94 -5.57
C LEU A 42 30.59 19.07 -5.70
N ALA A 43 31.11 20.28 -5.91
CA ALA A 43 32.55 20.53 -5.94
C ALA A 43 33.25 20.11 -4.64
N TYR A 44 32.63 20.37 -3.50
CA TYR A 44 33.17 19.92 -2.21
C TYR A 44 33.17 18.38 -2.08
N LEU A 45 32.08 17.71 -2.50
CA LEU A 45 31.95 16.25 -2.39
C LEU A 45 32.87 15.49 -3.36
N GLU A 46 33.04 16.01 -4.56
CA GLU A 46 33.83 15.39 -5.64
C GLU A 46 35.31 15.84 -5.64
N GLY A 47 35.69 16.77 -4.76
CA GLY A 47 37.06 17.28 -4.66
C GLY A 47 37.49 18.18 -5.83
N ALA A 48 36.53 18.84 -6.49
CA ALA A 48 36.78 19.74 -7.62
C ALA A 48 37.11 21.17 -7.18
N ASN A 49 37.57 22.00 -8.11
CA ASN A 49 37.83 23.40 -7.83
C ASN A 49 36.52 24.21 -7.69
N SER A 50 36.08 24.41 -6.44
CA SER A 50 34.87 25.18 -6.10
C SER A 50 34.82 26.58 -6.74
N TYR A 51 35.97 27.24 -6.92
CA TYR A 51 36.01 28.57 -7.54
C TYR A 51 35.59 28.55 -9.00
N LEU A 52 36.11 27.59 -9.77
CA LEU A 52 35.76 27.45 -11.19
C LEU A 52 34.30 26.98 -11.35
N CYS A 53 33.82 26.08 -10.48
CA CYS A 53 32.43 25.65 -10.48
C CYS A 53 31.48 26.81 -10.19
N GLU A 54 31.72 27.60 -9.14
CA GLU A 54 30.86 28.72 -8.76
C GLU A 54 30.88 29.84 -9.81
N LEU A 55 32.06 30.18 -10.33
CA LEU A 55 32.20 31.20 -11.38
C LEU A 55 31.45 30.78 -12.66
N SER A 56 31.64 29.54 -13.10
CA SER A 56 30.97 29.02 -14.30
C SER A 56 29.45 28.94 -14.09
N ALA A 57 28.99 28.51 -12.91
CA ALA A 57 27.57 28.43 -12.59
C ALA A 57 26.88 29.80 -12.54
N TYR A 58 27.53 30.88 -12.08
CA TYR A 58 26.93 32.22 -12.17
C TYR A 58 26.79 32.73 -13.60
N LEU A 59 27.67 32.29 -14.52
CA LEU A 59 27.76 32.84 -15.87
C LEU A 59 27.10 31.96 -16.95
N HIS A 60 26.71 30.72 -16.63
CA HIS A 60 26.31 29.72 -17.63
C HIS A 60 25.13 30.14 -18.52
N ASP A 61 24.12 30.79 -17.95
CA ASP A 61 22.88 31.16 -18.64
C ASP A 61 22.95 32.56 -19.31
N ILE A 62 24.00 33.34 -19.03
CA ILE A 62 24.19 34.67 -19.64
C ILE A 62 24.45 34.57 -21.15
N ALA A 63 25.02 33.45 -21.61
CA ALA A 63 25.30 33.20 -23.02
C ALA A 63 24.11 32.61 -23.80
N ASP A 64 22.93 32.44 -23.17
CA ASP A 64 21.75 31.91 -23.86
C ASP A 64 21.29 32.88 -24.98
N GLU A 65 20.86 32.28 -26.10
CA GLU A 65 20.36 32.95 -27.30
C GLU A 65 19.05 33.71 -27.03
N LYS A 66 18.34 33.40 -25.93
CA LYS A 66 17.16 34.18 -25.49
C LYS A 66 17.51 35.57 -24.98
N LEU A 67 18.74 35.77 -24.48
CA LEU A 67 19.20 37.01 -23.85
C LEU A 67 20.15 37.81 -24.75
N ASN A 68 20.52 37.27 -25.90
CA ASN A 68 21.51 37.85 -26.81
C ASN A 68 21.11 37.60 -28.26
N GLU A 69 21.56 38.46 -29.18
CA GLU A 69 21.26 38.34 -30.61
C GLU A 69 21.71 37.00 -31.24
N SER A 70 22.74 36.38 -30.66
CA SER A 70 23.25 35.06 -31.04
C SER A 70 24.03 34.44 -29.88
N LYS A 71 24.29 33.13 -29.94
CA LYS A 71 25.15 32.45 -28.97
C LYS A 71 26.57 33.02 -28.97
N GLU A 72 27.08 33.38 -30.15
CA GLU A 72 28.40 33.99 -30.32
C GLU A 72 28.47 35.37 -29.64
N ALA A 73 27.39 36.16 -29.71
CA ALA A 73 27.31 37.44 -29.01
C ALA A 73 27.29 37.26 -27.49
N GLY A 74 26.52 36.30 -26.98
CA GLY A 74 26.50 35.93 -25.56
C GLY A 74 27.87 35.48 -25.04
N TYR A 75 28.56 34.64 -25.82
CA TYR A 75 29.92 34.18 -25.49
C TYR A 75 30.92 35.34 -25.41
N LYS A 76 30.90 36.25 -26.39
CA LYS A 76 31.76 37.46 -26.38
C LYS A 76 31.47 38.37 -25.18
N ARG A 77 30.20 38.45 -24.76
CA ARG A 77 29.80 39.24 -23.58
C ARG A 77 30.44 38.67 -22.30
N VAL A 78 30.38 37.36 -22.11
CA VAL A 78 31.02 36.69 -20.96
C VAL A 78 32.54 36.81 -21.02
N GLN A 79 33.14 36.58 -22.20
CA GLN A 79 34.59 36.71 -22.39
C GLN A 79 35.09 38.12 -22.04
N LYS A 80 34.40 39.16 -22.52
CA LYS A 80 34.74 40.56 -22.22
C LYS A 80 34.66 40.83 -20.72
N TRP A 81 33.64 40.33 -20.04
CA TRP A 81 33.47 40.49 -18.60
C TRP A 81 34.63 39.81 -17.84
N LEU A 82 34.98 38.57 -18.17
CA LEU A 82 36.08 37.83 -17.55
C LEU A 82 37.43 38.57 -17.66
N MET A 83 37.72 39.17 -18.82
CA MET A 83 38.93 39.96 -19.04
C MET A 83 38.95 41.24 -18.20
N GLN A 84 37.80 41.92 -18.07
CA GLN A 84 37.69 43.18 -17.33
C GLN A 84 37.79 43.00 -15.81
N THR A 85 37.31 41.85 -15.31
CA THR A 85 37.30 41.52 -13.88
C THR A 85 38.63 40.92 -13.40
N GLY A 86 39.61 40.72 -14.29
CA GLY A 86 40.95 40.26 -13.91
C GLY A 86 41.05 38.77 -13.57
N VAL A 87 40.20 37.94 -14.18
CA VAL A 87 40.30 36.48 -14.06
C VAL A 87 41.59 36.01 -14.77
N GLU A 88 42.32 35.05 -14.21
CA GLU A 88 43.52 34.49 -14.83
C GLU A 88 43.22 33.83 -16.18
N ALA A 89 44.13 33.98 -17.15
CA ALA A 89 43.87 33.52 -18.53
C ALA A 89 43.55 32.01 -18.63
N SER A 90 44.17 31.18 -17.80
CA SER A 90 43.88 29.74 -17.72
C SER A 90 42.46 29.44 -17.22
N ASP A 91 41.97 30.23 -16.26
CA ASP A 91 40.64 30.08 -15.69
C ASP A 91 39.59 30.60 -16.68
N GLN A 92 39.88 31.67 -17.42
CA GLN A 92 39.01 32.18 -18.49
C GLN A 92 38.73 31.12 -19.54
N GLU A 93 39.76 30.42 -20.01
CA GLU A 93 39.63 29.37 -21.04
C GLU A 93 38.74 28.23 -20.55
N LEU A 94 38.95 27.75 -19.32
CA LEU A 94 38.14 26.69 -18.72
C LEU A 94 36.67 27.11 -18.52
N VAL A 95 36.42 28.29 -17.98
CA VAL A 95 35.04 28.79 -17.77
C VAL A 95 34.31 28.89 -19.10
N LEU A 96 34.96 29.43 -20.13
CA LEU A 96 34.35 29.57 -21.45
C LEU A 96 34.11 28.19 -22.12
N GLU A 97 35.01 27.22 -21.95
CA GLU A 97 34.80 25.84 -22.41
C GLU A 97 33.55 25.22 -21.76
N ILE A 98 33.40 25.36 -20.43
CA ILE A 98 32.25 24.85 -19.67
C ILE A 98 30.96 25.47 -20.21
N ILE A 99 30.89 26.80 -20.30
CA ILE A 99 29.69 27.51 -20.78
C ILE A 99 29.30 27.06 -22.20
N SER A 100 30.28 26.88 -23.08
CA SER A 100 30.03 26.44 -24.47
C SER A 100 29.40 25.03 -24.58
N THR A 101 29.59 24.20 -23.55
CA THR A 101 29.17 22.79 -23.52
C THR A 101 27.96 22.51 -22.60
N MET A 102 27.38 23.54 -21.98
CA MET A 102 26.20 23.42 -21.10
C MET A 102 24.90 23.06 -21.84
N SER A 103 24.72 23.51 -23.08
CA SER A 103 23.45 23.37 -23.80
C SER A 103 23.07 21.90 -24.12
N PHE A 104 21.96 21.42 -23.57
CA PHE A 104 21.36 20.13 -23.92
C PHE A 104 20.88 20.13 -25.39
N SER A 105 21.71 19.58 -26.28
CA SER A 105 21.51 19.60 -27.74
C SER A 105 21.05 18.24 -28.28
N GLY A 106 20.16 17.54 -27.58
CA GLY A 106 19.63 16.24 -28.05
C GLY A 106 20.69 15.14 -28.18
N GLY A 107 21.74 15.17 -27.35
CA GLY A 107 22.78 14.12 -27.32
C GLY A 107 23.93 14.26 -28.32
N SER A 108 23.91 15.25 -29.22
CA SER A 108 24.96 15.46 -30.23
C SER A 108 26.04 16.47 -29.83
N GLY A 109 26.17 16.79 -28.54
CA GLY A 109 27.13 17.78 -28.01
C GLY A 109 28.53 17.18 -27.78
N ARG A 110 29.56 18.03 -27.72
CA ARG A 110 30.89 17.60 -27.26
C ARG A 110 30.79 17.14 -25.81
N PRO A 111 31.42 16.00 -25.42
CA PRO A 111 31.38 15.52 -24.05
C PRO A 111 32.10 16.49 -23.11
N MET A 112 31.54 16.70 -21.92
CA MET A 112 32.13 17.55 -20.88
C MET A 112 33.36 16.87 -20.29
N ARG A 113 34.55 17.44 -20.52
CA ARG A 113 35.83 16.78 -20.21
C ARG A 113 36.35 17.06 -18.81
N THR A 114 36.01 18.22 -18.26
CA THR A 114 36.51 18.67 -16.96
C THR A 114 35.55 18.26 -15.85
N LEU A 115 36.10 17.96 -14.67
CA LEU A 115 35.29 17.62 -13.50
C LEU A 115 34.42 18.82 -13.09
N GLU A 116 34.99 20.03 -13.14
CA GLU A 116 34.28 21.27 -12.86
C GLU A 116 33.09 21.48 -13.81
N GLY A 117 33.29 21.23 -15.11
CA GLY A 117 32.22 21.33 -16.09
C GLY A 117 31.14 20.28 -15.89
N GLN A 118 31.53 19.04 -15.54
CA GLN A 118 30.58 17.96 -15.22
C GLN A 118 29.71 18.33 -14.02
N ILE A 119 30.31 18.94 -13.00
CA ILE A 119 29.62 19.40 -11.79
C ILE A 119 28.63 20.53 -12.09
N VAL A 120 29.03 21.52 -12.89
CA VAL A 120 28.14 22.64 -13.25
C VAL A 120 26.98 22.14 -14.11
N GLN A 121 27.24 21.23 -15.04
CA GLN A 121 26.20 20.58 -15.84
C GLN A 121 25.25 19.74 -14.99
N ASP A 122 25.77 19.00 -14.03
CA ASP A 122 24.96 18.22 -13.08
C ASP A 122 24.10 19.16 -12.21
N ALA A 123 24.66 20.26 -11.73
CA ALA A 123 23.94 21.23 -10.91
C ALA A 123 22.75 21.87 -11.64
N ASP A 124 22.92 22.26 -12.91
CA ASP A 124 21.83 22.79 -13.73
C ASP A 124 20.74 21.73 -13.98
N ARG A 125 21.15 20.50 -14.33
CA ARG A 125 20.21 19.38 -14.56
C ARG A 125 19.46 18.99 -13.28
N LEU A 126 20.09 19.06 -12.12
CA LEU A 126 19.46 18.80 -10.83
C LEU A 126 18.39 19.84 -10.47
N ASP A 127 18.56 21.10 -10.89
CA ASP A 127 17.53 22.14 -10.73
C ASP A 127 16.39 22.00 -11.76
N ALA A 128 16.55 21.18 -12.79
CA ALA A 128 15.51 20.86 -13.77
C ALA A 128 14.59 19.70 -13.35
N ILE A 129 14.90 19.00 -12.26
CA ILE A 129 14.12 17.87 -11.73
C ILE A 129 13.70 18.09 -10.26
N GLY A 130 12.79 17.25 -9.77
CA GLY A 130 12.15 17.40 -8.46
C GLY A 130 11.07 18.48 -8.46
N ALA A 131 10.60 18.86 -7.27
CA ALA A 131 9.49 19.81 -7.12
C ALA A 131 9.68 21.15 -7.87
N ILE A 132 10.89 21.73 -7.83
CA ILE A 132 11.21 22.96 -8.57
C ILE A 132 11.19 22.73 -10.09
N GLY A 133 11.71 21.59 -10.55
CA GLY A 133 11.66 21.20 -11.96
C GLY A 133 10.21 21.10 -12.47
N VAL A 134 9.31 20.56 -11.64
CA VAL A 134 7.87 20.52 -11.93
C VAL A 134 7.32 21.93 -12.10
N ALA A 135 7.45 22.79 -11.08
CA ALA A 135 6.92 24.15 -11.10
C ALA A 135 7.47 24.98 -12.29
N ARG A 136 8.78 24.89 -12.54
CA ARG A 136 9.44 25.60 -13.66
C ARG A 136 8.92 25.13 -15.01
N SER A 137 8.67 23.83 -15.18
CA SER A 137 8.15 23.28 -16.44
C SER A 137 6.76 23.81 -16.78
N PHE A 138 5.87 23.90 -15.78
CA PHE A 138 4.55 24.50 -15.96
C PHE A 138 4.61 26.02 -16.17
N ALA A 139 5.42 26.74 -15.39
CA ALA A 139 5.57 28.19 -15.55
C ALA A 139 6.10 28.58 -16.93
N TYR A 140 7.17 27.90 -17.39
CA TYR A 140 7.74 28.14 -18.72
C TYR A 140 6.75 27.83 -19.84
N SER A 141 6.02 26.71 -19.72
CA SER A 141 5.04 26.31 -20.73
C SER A 141 3.85 27.25 -20.77
N GLY A 142 3.38 27.73 -19.61
CA GLY A 142 2.36 28.79 -19.53
C GLY A 142 2.82 30.08 -20.19
N TRP A 143 4.05 30.52 -19.96
CA TRP A 143 4.64 31.69 -20.65
C TRP A 143 4.75 31.48 -22.17
N LYS A 144 5.01 30.25 -22.62
CA LYS A 144 5.02 29.87 -24.04
C LYS A 144 3.63 29.65 -24.65
N GLY A 145 2.56 29.63 -23.85
CA GLY A 145 1.22 29.29 -24.32
C GLY A 145 1.04 27.83 -24.70
N GLN A 146 1.82 26.92 -24.13
CA GLN A 146 1.71 25.47 -24.35
C GLN A 146 0.76 24.82 -23.33
N SER A 147 -0.04 23.86 -23.79
CA SER A 147 -0.97 23.10 -22.94
C SER A 147 -0.25 22.25 -21.90
N MET A 148 -0.88 22.11 -20.73
CA MET A 148 -0.38 21.23 -19.66
C MET A 148 -0.30 19.77 -20.13
N TYR A 149 -1.40 19.27 -20.68
CA TYR A 149 -1.52 17.96 -21.27
C TYR A 149 -2.59 17.98 -22.38
N ASP A 150 -2.43 17.09 -23.36
CA ASP A 150 -3.36 16.88 -24.46
C ASP A 150 -3.15 15.43 -24.94
N PRO A 151 -4.14 14.54 -24.77
CA PRO A 151 -4.02 13.14 -25.14
C PRO A 151 -3.90 12.91 -26.66
N ALA A 152 -4.35 13.88 -27.48
CA ALA A 152 -4.20 13.80 -28.93
C ALA A 152 -2.76 14.08 -29.39
N ILE A 153 -1.88 14.59 -28.51
CA ILE A 153 -0.48 14.87 -28.81
C ILE A 153 0.39 13.69 -28.35
N PRO A 154 0.88 12.83 -29.27
CA PRO A 154 1.63 11.63 -28.90
C PRO A 154 3.02 11.97 -28.33
N LEU A 155 3.56 11.05 -27.52
CA LEU A 155 4.94 11.16 -27.07
C LEU A 155 5.92 11.01 -28.24
N ARG A 156 6.86 11.94 -28.33
CA ARG A 156 7.95 11.85 -29.30
C ARG A 156 9.08 10.97 -28.75
N THR A 157 9.32 9.83 -29.39
CA THR A 157 10.36 8.87 -28.97
C THR A 157 11.72 9.16 -29.61
N GLN A 158 11.74 9.70 -30.83
CA GLN A 158 12.91 10.19 -31.54
C GLN A 158 12.65 11.61 -32.02
N MET A 159 13.63 12.50 -31.87
CA MET A 159 13.50 13.90 -32.25
C MET A 159 14.83 14.42 -32.79
N THR A 160 14.76 15.17 -33.88
CA THR A 160 15.81 16.09 -34.30
C THR A 160 15.85 17.32 -33.39
N ARG A 161 16.95 18.07 -33.41
CA ARG A 161 17.10 19.30 -32.62
C ARG A 161 16.05 20.36 -32.98
N GLU A 162 15.62 20.42 -34.24
CA GLU A 162 14.59 21.34 -34.69
C GLU A 162 13.20 20.93 -34.18
N GLU A 163 12.85 19.65 -34.26
CA GLU A 163 11.59 19.12 -33.73
C GLU A 163 11.48 19.31 -32.21
N TYR A 164 12.58 19.14 -31.47
CA TYR A 164 12.59 19.42 -30.04
C TYR A 164 12.32 20.91 -29.73
N ARG A 165 12.83 21.83 -30.55
CA ARG A 165 12.72 23.29 -30.32
C ARG A 165 11.41 23.90 -30.83
N LYS A 166 10.86 23.38 -31.93
CA LYS A 166 9.71 23.97 -32.63
C LYS A 166 8.48 23.07 -32.70
N GLY A 167 8.63 21.78 -32.40
CA GLY A 167 7.52 20.83 -32.43
C GLY A 167 6.52 21.08 -31.30
N GLN A 168 5.23 20.89 -31.61
CA GLN A 168 4.16 20.94 -30.63
C GLN A 168 4.34 19.81 -29.60
N SER A 169 4.24 20.15 -28.32
CA SER A 169 4.30 19.21 -27.19
C SER A 169 3.54 19.78 -26.00
N THR A 170 3.50 19.01 -24.91
CA THR A 170 2.82 19.35 -23.66
C THR A 170 3.80 19.28 -22.49
N VAL A 171 3.44 19.87 -21.35
CA VAL A 171 4.27 19.80 -20.13
C VAL A 171 4.46 18.34 -19.71
N ILE A 172 3.39 17.57 -19.70
CA ILE A 172 3.43 16.15 -19.32
C ILE A 172 4.32 15.35 -20.28
N ASN A 173 4.20 15.58 -21.59
CA ASN A 173 5.10 14.93 -22.56
C ASN A 173 6.56 15.33 -22.32
N HIS A 174 6.85 16.58 -21.96
CA HIS A 174 8.22 17.04 -21.66
C HIS A 174 8.89 16.25 -20.51
N PHE A 175 8.13 15.87 -19.48
CA PHE A 175 8.67 15.04 -18.40
C PHE A 175 9.20 13.71 -18.93
N TYR A 176 8.44 13.02 -19.77
CA TYR A 176 8.81 11.74 -20.34
C TYR A 176 9.83 11.85 -21.48
N GLU A 177 9.74 12.90 -22.29
CA GLU A 177 10.66 13.16 -23.40
C GLU A 177 12.07 13.48 -22.90
N LYS A 178 12.19 14.22 -21.78
CA LYS A 178 13.46 14.74 -21.26
C LYS A 178 13.67 14.53 -19.76
N LEU A 179 12.82 15.08 -18.89
CA LEU A 179 13.18 15.27 -17.47
C LEU A 179 13.43 13.95 -16.73
N LEU A 180 12.61 12.93 -16.98
CA LEU A 180 12.79 11.60 -16.39
C LEU A 180 14.07 10.90 -16.88
N LYS A 181 14.61 11.29 -18.05
CA LYS A 181 15.85 10.74 -18.60
C LYS A 181 17.09 11.40 -18.01
N LEU A 182 16.97 12.59 -17.39
CA LEU A 182 18.12 13.37 -16.91
C LEU A 182 18.93 12.64 -15.85
N LYS A 183 18.29 11.83 -14.96
CA LYS A 183 19.01 11.06 -13.94
C LYS A 183 20.10 10.15 -14.52
N ASN A 184 19.87 9.60 -15.72
CA ASN A 184 20.79 8.68 -16.39
C ASN A 184 21.90 9.41 -17.16
N LEU A 185 21.81 10.75 -17.25
CA LEU A 185 22.76 11.59 -17.98
C LEU A 185 23.68 12.38 -17.05
N LEU A 186 23.52 12.25 -15.74
CA LEU A 186 24.38 12.91 -14.75
C LEU A 186 25.78 12.30 -14.75
N ASN A 187 26.76 13.14 -14.50
CA ASN A 187 28.17 12.80 -14.63
C ASN A 187 28.73 12.22 -13.33
N THR A 188 28.51 12.92 -12.21
CA THR A 188 29.12 12.64 -10.91
C THR A 188 28.27 11.72 -10.03
N GLU A 189 28.91 11.00 -9.10
CA GLU A 189 28.20 10.07 -8.20
C GLU A 189 27.33 10.82 -7.19
N SER A 190 27.81 11.92 -6.63
CA SER A 190 27.02 12.76 -5.72
C SER A 190 25.77 13.33 -6.40
N ALA A 191 25.86 13.73 -7.68
CA ALA A 191 24.69 14.19 -8.42
C ALA A 191 23.67 13.07 -8.68
N LYS A 192 24.12 11.87 -9.05
CA LYS A 192 23.24 10.70 -9.25
C LYS A 192 22.47 10.36 -7.97
N LEU A 193 23.13 10.41 -6.82
CA LEU A 193 22.48 10.20 -5.52
C LEU A 193 21.38 11.23 -5.24
N LEU A 194 21.66 12.52 -5.44
CA LEU A 194 20.65 13.59 -5.27
C LEU A 194 19.49 13.49 -6.26
N ALA A 195 19.77 13.05 -7.49
CA ALA A 195 18.77 12.92 -8.53
C ALA A 195 17.75 11.81 -8.27
N ASN A 196 18.11 10.76 -7.53
CA ASN A 196 17.19 9.66 -7.22
C ASN A 196 15.97 10.16 -6.43
N GLY A 197 16.19 10.93 -5.35
CA GLY A 197 15.09 11.51 -4.56
C GLY A 197 14.23 12.46 -5.39
N LYS A 198 14.88 13.35 -6.17
CA LYS A 198 14.18 14.29 -7.06
C LYS A 198 13.40 13.59 -8.17
N HIS A 199 13.90 12.49 -8.70
CA HIS A 199 13.21 11.71 -9.71
C HIS A 199 11.95 11.06 -9.14
N GLN A 200 12.04 10.51 -7.93
CA GLN A 200 10.90 9.92 -7.23
C GLN A 200 9.79 10.95 -6.97
N GLU A 201 10.14 12.19 -6.59
CA GLU A 201 9.17 13.30 -6.48
C GLU A 201 8.42 13.56 -7.79
N VAL A 202 9.13 13.55 -8.93
CA VAL A 202 8.51 13.76 -10.26
C VAL A 202 7.59 12.60 -10.62
N GLU A 203 8.00 11.35 -10.37
CA GLU A 203 7.15 10.18 -10.61
C GLU A 203 5.87 10.21 -9.74
N LEU A 204 5.98 10.61 -8.47
CA LEU A 204 4.83 10.79 -7.58
C LEU A 204 3.89 11.88 -8.09
N PHE A 205 4.44 13.02 -8.52
CA PHE A 205 3.65 14.09 -9.12
C PHE A 205 2.91 13.62 -10.38
N LEU A 206 3.59 12.91 -11.29
CA LEU A 206 2.96 12.40 -12.52
C LEU A 206 1.85 11.38 -12.23
N ARG A 207 2.00 10.54 -11.22
CA ARG A 207 0.95 9.60 -10.77
C ARG A 207 -0.25 10.32 -10.18
N ALA A 208 -0.02 11.34 -9.35
CA ALA A 208 -1.09 12.17 -8.80
C ALA A 208 -1.85 12.90 -9.92
N PHE A 209 -1.11 13.54 -10.84
CA PHE A 209 -1.68 14.19 -12.01
C PHE A 209 -2.53 13.23 -12.85
N ASP A 210 -2.04 12.01 -13.11
CA ASP A 210 -2.77 11.01 -13.89
C ASP A 210 -4.05 10.53 -13.19
N LYS A 211 -4.03 10.34 -11.85
CA LYS A 211 -5.23 10.02 -11.05
C LYS A 211 -6.26 11.16 -11.10
N GLU A 212 -5.81 12.40 -10.89
CA GLU A 212 -6.68 13.57 -10.96
C GLU A 212 -7.25 13.78 -12.37
N TRP A 213 -6.44 13.54 -13.41
CA TRP A 213 -6.88 13.57 -14.80
C TRP A 213 -7.95 12.51 -15.07
N ALA A 214 -7.81 11.30 -14.51
CA ALA A 214 -8.80 10.23 -14.62
C ALA A 214 -10.17 10.62 -14.06
N MET A 215 -10.21 11.31 -12.92
CA MET A 215 -11.46 11.71 -12.28
C MET A 215 -12.31 12.66 -13.13
N GLY A 216 -11.68 13.50 -13.94
CA GLY A 216 -12.35 14.46 -14.82
C GLY A 216 -12.57 13.95 -16.24
N ASN A 217 -12.21 12.70 -16.55
CA ASN A 217 -12.08 12.22 -17.91
C ASN A 217 -12.83 10.91 -18.16
N GLU A 218 -13.98 11.02 -18.82
CA GLU A 218 -14.82 9.88 -19.21
C GLU A 218 -14.15 8.95 -20.24
N ALA A 219 -13.11 9.42 -20.94
CA ALA A 219 -12.31 8.67 -21.90
C ALA A 219 -10.90 8.34 -21.38
N TYR A 220 -10.69 8.31 -20.06
CA TYR A 220 -9.36 8.15 -19.45
C TYR A 220 -8.55 6.98 -20.02
N LEU A 221 -9.13 5.80 -20.28
CA LEU A 221 -8.38 4.68 -20.86
C LEU A 221 -7.76 4.98 -22.24
N HIS A 222 -8.38 5.85 -23.03
CA HIS A 222 -7.85 6.33 -24.29
C HIS A 222 -6.84 7.47 -24.10
N GLU A 223 -7.06 8.28 -23.07
CA GLU A 223 -6.38 9.56 -22.88
C GLU A 223 -5.31 9.56 -21.78
N SER A 224 -5.08 8.42 -21.10
CA SER A 224 -4.21 8.32 -19.94
C SER A 224 -2.78 8.79 -20.24
N PRO A 225 -2.25 9.78 -19.49
CA PRO A 225 -0.85 10.16 -19.52
C PRO A 225 0.15 9.00 -19.35
N ILE A 226 -0.19 8.03 -18.51
CA ILE A 226 0.68 6.90 -18.16
C ILE A 226 0.58 5.77 -19.18
N HIS A 227 -0.63 5.43 -19.63
CA HIS A 227 -0.87 4.27 -20.50
C HIS A 227 -0.84 4.61 -22.01
N ARG A 228 -0.97 5.89 -22.38
CA ARG A 228 -0.88 6.43 -23.75
C ARG A 228 -1.58 5.58 -24.82
N GLY A 229 -2.79 5.11 -24.54
CA GLY A 229 -3.61 4.34 -25.47
C GLY A 229 -3.09 2.94 -25.83
N HIS A 230 -2.07 2.42 -25.15
CA HIS A 230 -1.53 1.06 -25.37
C HIS A 230 -2.01 0.08 -24.30
N VAL A 231 -3.26 0.22 -23.83
CA VAL A 231 -3.89 -0.79 -22.99
C VAL A 231 -4.14 -2.02 -23.85
N SER A 232 -3.92 -3.21 -23.31
CA SER A 232 -4.18 -4.50 -23.97
C SER A 232 -5.05 -5.40 -23.11
N ARG A 233 -4.99 -5.21 -21.79
CA ARG A 233 -5.74 -5.96 -20.79
C ARG A 233 -5.81 -5.16 -19.50
N ILE A 234 -6.92 -5.28 -18.79
CA ILE A 234 -7.14 -4.67 -17.48
C ILE A 234 -7.22 -5.75 -16.42
N HIS A 235 -6.48 -5.58 -15.34
CA HIS A 235 -6.46 -6.42 -14.16
C HIS A 235 -7.22 -5.69 -13.06
N ILE A 236 -8.32 -6.28 -12.59
CA ILE A 236 -9.20 -5.67 -11.62
C ILE A 236 -8.95 -6.31 -10.26
N ALA A 237 -8.66 -5.49 -9.26
CA ALA A 237 -8.50 -5.88 -7.86
C ALA A 237 -9.52 -5.14 -6.98
N PHE A 238 -9.90 -5.73 -5.86
CA PHE A 238 -10.89 -5.16 -4.92
C PHE A 238 -10.27 -4.55 -3.67
N ASP A 239 -8.94 -4.44 -3.62
CA ASP A 239 -8.18 -3.83 -2.53
C ASP A 239 -6.81 -3.33 -3.03
N ASP A 240 -6.24 -2.36 -2.31
CA ASP A 240 -4.96 -1.74 -2.67
C ASP A 240 -3.75 -2.67 -2.50
N SER A 241 -3.80 -3.66 -1.61
CA SER A 241 -2.70 -4.61 -1.39
C SER A 241 -2.53 -5.50 -2.63
N THR A 242 -3.64 -6.10 -3.08
CA THR A 242 -3.69 -6.88 -4.32
C THR A 242 -3.29 -6.02 -5.51
N ALA A 243 -3.83 -4.81 -5.64
CA ALA A 243 -3.50 -3.91 -6.74
C ALA A 243 -2.00 -3.55 -6.76
N GLY A 244 -1.39 -3.30 -5.59
CA GLY A 244 0.03 -3.04 -5.44
C GLY A 244 0.89 -4.23 -5.89
N SER A 245 0.55 -5.44 -5.42
CA SER A 245 1.23 -6.68 -5.83
C SER A 245 1.13 -6.93 -7.34
N LEU A 246 -0.05 -6.70 -7.93
CA LEU A 246 -0.25 -6.80 -9.38
C LEU A 246 0.59 -5.79 -10.15
N ARG A 247 0.66 -4.53 -9.72
CA ARG A 247 1.48 -3.50 -10.40
C ARG A 247 2.97 -3.88 -10.39
N ILE A 248 3.46 -4.49 -9.31
CA ILE A 248 4.84 -4.99 -9.24
C ILE A 248 5.03 -6.17 -10.19
N MET A 249 4.12 -7.15 -10.16
CA MET A 249 4.14 -8.32 -11.04
C MET A 249 4.11 -7.92 -12.53
N LEU A 250 3.28 -6.94 -12.89
CA LEU A 250 3.03 -6.50 -14.26
C LEU A 250 3.98 -5.41 -14.76
N ARG A 251 5.00 -5.03 -13.98
CA ARG A 251 5.92 -3.92 -14.33
C ARG A 251 6.62 -4.08 -15.68
N SER A 252 6.80 -5.32 -16.16
CA SER A 252 7.41 -5.65 -17.45
C SER A 252 6.42 -5.65 -18.62
N LYS A 253 5.13 -5.46 -18.34
CA LYS A 253 4.02 -5.51 -19.30
C LYS A 253 3.30 -4.16 -19.35
N PRO A 254 3.84 -3.16 -20.07
CA PRO A 254 3.31 -1.79 -20.05
C PRO A 254 1.88 -1.64 -20.57
N GLY A 255 1.37 -2.63 -21.32
CA GLY A 255 -0.03 -2.66 -21.78
C GLY A 255 -1.00 -3.44 -20.88
N GLU A 256 -0.56 -4.02 -19.76
CA GLU A 256 -1.44 -4.63 -18.76
C GLU A 256 -1.65 -3.62 -17.62
N MET A 257 -2.86 -3.04 -17.55
CA MET A 257 -3.22 -2.02 -16.57
C MET A 257 -3.85 -2.64 -15.33
N VAL A 258 -3.63 -2.06 -14.15
CA VAL A 258 -4.29 -2.47 -12.90
C VAL A 258 -5.28 -1.39 -12.47
N VAL A 259 -6.56 -1.78 -12.33
CA VAL A 259 -7.64 -0.96 -11.79
C VAL A 259 -8.01 -1.50 -10.41
N THR A 260 -8.11 -0.60 -9.43
CA THR A 260 -8.60 -0.94 -8.09
C THR A 260 -10.05 -0.49 -7.97
N LEU A 261 -10.94 -1.42 -7.64
CA LEU A 261 -12.33 -1.15 -7.28
C LEU A 261 -12.53 -1.50 -5.80
N GLY A 262 -11.84 -0.75 -4.95
CA GLY A 262 -11.89 -0.93 -3.50
C GLY A 262 -13.23 -0.50 -2.94
N ASP A 263 -13.86 -1.33 -2.11
CA ASP A 263 -14.97 -0.95 -1.24
C ASP A 263 -15.22 -2.05 -0.20
N ASN A 264 -15.25 -1.73 1.09
CA ASN A 264 -15.62 -2.70 2.12
C ASN A 264 -17.15 -2.88 2.18
N LEU A 265 -17.69 -3.58 1.19
CA LEU A 265 -19.12 -3.89 1.06
C LEU A 265 -19.62 -4.91 2.10
N MET A 266 -18.72 -5.51 2.87
CA MET A 266 -19.13 -6.39 3.97
C MET A 266 -19.92 -5.62 5.01
N VAL A 267 -19.63 -4.33 5.20
CA VAL A 267 -20.22 -3.48 6.24
C VAL A 267 -20.99 -2.29 5.67
N GLY A 268 -22.04 -1.89 6.39
CA GLY A 268 -22.92 -0.78 6.03
C GLY A 268 -24.08 -1.17 5.11
N PRO A 269 -25.03 -0.26 4.87
CA PRO A 269 -26.17 -0.54 4.01
C PRO A 269 -25.73 -0.74 2.55
N LEU A 270 -26.39 -1.66 1.85
CA LEU A 270 -26.32 -1.73 0.40
C LEU A 270 -27.53 -1.02 -0.19
N VAL A 271 -27.28 -0.08 -1.10
CA VAL A 271 -28.31 0.66 -1.83
C VAL A 271 -28.09 0.42 -3.30
N LYS A 272 -29.17 0.34 -4.08
CA LYS A 272 -29.11 0.15 -5.53
C LYS A 272 -28.18 1.20 -6.16
N ASP A 273 -27.21 0.72 -6.95
CA ASP A 273 -26.16 1.56 -7.55
C ASP A 273 -26.69 2.68 -8.46
N GLN A 274 -27.94 2.59 -8.94
CA GLN A 274 -28.60 3.61 -9.76
C GLN A 274 -28.85 4.94 -9.01
N ASP A 275 -28.82 4.93 -7.67
CA ASP A 275 -28.97 6.12 -6.84
C ASP A 275 -27.67 6.38 -6.06
N PHE A 276 -26.63 6.78 -6.80
CA PHE A 276 -25.28 6.99 -6.28
C PHE A 276 -25.24 7.91 -5.04
N SER A 277 -25.94 9.05 -5.12
CA SER A 277 -26.00 10.03 -4.03
C SER A 277 -26.58 9.41 -2.76
N ARG A 278 -27.67 8.65 -2.88
CA ARG A 278 -28.30 7.98 -1.74
C ARG A 278 -27.45 6.84 -1.21
N SER A 279 -26.80 6.08 -2.09
CA SER A 279 -25.90 4.99 -1.70
C SER A 279 -24.71 5.51 -0.88
N PHE A 280 -24.04 6.55 -1.38
CA PHE A 280 -22.96 7.23 -0.66
C PHE A 280 -23.44 7.83 0.66
N ALA A 281 -24.55 8.58 0.67
CA ALA A 281 -25.08 9.20 1.88
C ALA A 281 -25.43 8.17 2.96
N ALA A 282 -26.17 7.12 2.59
CA ALA A 282 -26.57 6.07 3.54
C ALA A 282 -25.36 5.37 4.18
N ARG A 283 -24.32 5.09 3.38
CA ARG A 283 -23.10 4.48 3.90
C ARG A 283 -22.28 5.45 4.73
N ASN A 284 -22.10 6.69 4.28
CA ASN A 284 -21.42 7.73 5.06
C ASN A 284 -22.08 7.91 6.43
N ASP A 285 -23.41 8.01 6.47
CA ASP A 285 -24.17 8.16 7.72
C ASP A 285 -23.99 6.94 8.63
N TRP A 286 -23.97 5.73 8.07
CA TRP A 286 -23.69 4.51 8.82
C TRP A 286 -22.27 4.53 9.41
N PHE A 287 -21.24 4.86 8.62
CA PHE A 287 -19.86 4.97 9.12
C PHE A 287 -19.75 6.03 10.22
N GLN A 288 -20.28 7.23 10.01
CA GLN A 288 -20.25 8.32 10.99
C GLN A 288 -20.97 7.95 12.30
N ALA A 289 -22.02 7.13 12.24
CA ALA A 289 -22.74 6.67 13.42
C ALA A 289 -22.06 5.53 14.19
N ARG A 290 -21.07 4.83 13.61
CA ARG A 290 -20.42 3.67 14.23
C ARG A 290 -18.97 3.91 14.62
N TYR A 291 -18.21 4.68 13.85
CA TYR A 291 -16.78 4.89 14.07
C TYR A 291 -16.51 6.16 14.88
N SER A 292 -15.33 6.26 15.48
CA SER A 292 -14.90 7.49 16.18
C SER A 292 -14.72 8.63 15.19
N ALA A 293 -14.72 9.88 15.66
CA ALA A 293 -14.63 11.05 14.78
C ALA A 293 -13.36 11.06 13.90
N SER A 294 -12.21 10.65 14.44
CA SER A 294 -10.96 10.56 13.68
C SER A 294 -11.04 9.52 12.57
N ASP A 295 -11.59 8.34 12.88
CA ASP A 295 -11.70 7.24 11.92
C ASP A 295 -12.76 7.57 10.87
N ALA A 296 -13.84 8.26 11.26
CA ALA A 296 -14.95 8.58 10.38
C ALA A 296 -14.56 9.56 9.27
N ASP A 297 -13.69 10.54 9.52
CA ASP A 297 -13.20 11.47 8.48
C ASP A 297 -12.29 10.77 7.46
N GLU A 298 -11.40 9.89 7.93
CA GLU A 298 -10.56 9.07 7.05
C GLU A 298 -11.43 8.12 6.21
N LYS A 299 -12.37 7.41 6.84
CA LYS A 299 -13.31 6.51 6.14
C LYS A 299 -14.19 7.25 5.15
N LYS A 300 -14.59 8.49 5.44
CA LYS A 300 -15.37 9.31 4.51
C LYS A 300 -14.58 9.64 3.24
N SER A 301 -13.31 9.97 3.38
CA SER A 301 -12.43 10.24 2.24
C SER A 301 -12.24 8.99 1.40
N MET A 302 -11.92 7.85 2.03
CA MET A 302 -11.79 6.55 1.35
C MET A 302 -13.09 6.12 0.65
N LEU A 303 -14.24 6.32 1.31
CA LEU A 303 -15.55 6.00 0.76
C LEU A 303 -15.85 6.87 -0.47
N LEU A 304 -15.48 8.16 -0.45
CA LEU A 304 -15.68 9.05 -1.59
C LEU A 304 -14.82 8.63 -2.78
N GLU A 305 -13.53 8.34 -2.56
CA GLU A 305 -12.64 7.84 -3.60
C GLU A 305 -13.18 6.55 -4.21
N SER A 306 -13.54 5.58 -3.37
CA SER A 306 -14.15 4.32 -3.78
C SER A 306 -15.41 4.55 -4.61
N ALA A 307 -16.30 5.43 -4.16
CA ALA A 307 -17.54 5.72 -4.84
C ALA A 307 -17.29 6.32 -6.23
N VAL A 308 -16.34 7.24 -6.36
CA VAL A 308 -15.93 7.79 -7.66
C VAL A 308 -15.40 6.70 -8.59
N ASP A 309 -14.53 5.82 -8.10
CA ASP A 309 -13.98 4.71 -8.89
C ASP A 309 -15.10 3.79 -9.39
N TRP A 310 -16.03 3.41 -8.52
CA TRP A 310 -17.19 2.57 -8.88
C TRP A 310 -18.18 3.26 -9.83
N LEU A 311 -18.21 4.59 -9.89
CA LEU A 311 -19.03 5.34 -10.83
C LEU A 311 -18.40 5.39 -12.23
N ILE A 312 -17.09 5.56 -12.30
CA ILE A 312 -16.34 5.88 -13.54
C ILE A 312 -15.88 4.61 -14.26
N TRP A 313 -15.28 3.66 -13.54
CA TRP A 313 -14.58 2.54 -14.16
C TRP A 313 -15.48 1.55 -14.91
N PRO A 314 -16.62 1.08 -14.37
CA PRO A 314 -17.40 0.03 -15.02
C PRO A 314 -17.74 0.29 -16.49
N GLN A 315 -18.07 1.54 -16.83
CA GLN A 315 -18.39 1.91 -18.23
C GLN A 315 -17.18 1.74 -19.15
N GLN A 316 -15.99 2.12 -18.70
CA GLN A 316 -14.74 2.04 -19.48
C GLN A 316 -14.23 0.59 -19.62
N LEU A 317 -14.49 -0.26 -18.62
CA LEU A 317 -14.01 -1.64 -18.62
C LEU A 317 -14.58 -2.48 -19.77
N MET A 318 -15.81 -2.17 -20.23
CA MET A 318 -16.50 -2.92 -21.29
C MET A 318 -15.75 -2.96 -22.63
N GLU A 319 -14.85 -2.01 -22.88
CA GLU A 319 -14.10 -1.92 -24.14
C GLU A 319 -12.86 -2.82 -24.18
N TRP A 320 -12.42 -3.35 -23.03
CA TRP A 320 -11.11 -3.99 -22.89
C TRP A 320 -11.20 -5.41 -22.29
N PRO A 321 -10.31 -6.34 -22.68
CA PRO A 321 -10.21 -7.64 -22.01
C PRO A 321 -9.90 -7.45 -20.52
N CYS A 322 -10.68 -8.10 -19.65
CA CYS A 322 -10.58 -7.94 -18.20
C CYS A 322 -10.18 -9.25 -17.51
N VAL A 323 -9.23 -9.17 -16.58
CA VAL A 323 -8.89 -10.24 -15.63
C VAL A 323 -9.33 -9.78 -14.25
N ILE A 324 -10.36 -10.40 -13.71
CA ILE A 324 -10.92 -10.10 -12.39
C ILE A 324 -10.22 -10.99 -11.38
N TRP A 325 -9.48 -10.39 -10.46
CA TRP A 325 -8.80 -11.09 -9.37
C TRP A 325 -9.73 -11.15 -8.16
N THR A 326 -9.91 -12.35 -7.63
CA THR A 326 -10.73 -12.58 -6.45
C THR A 326 -10.14 -13.70 -5.59
N GLY A 327 -10.57 -13.78 -4.34
CA GLY A 327 -10.31 -14.87 -3.43
C GLY A 327 -11.61 -15.28 -2.73
N ASN A 328 -11.49 -16.18 -1.77
CA ASN A 328 -12.62 -16.64 -0.96
C ASN A 328 -12.92 -15.70 0.23
N ALA A 329 -12.48 -14.44 0.17
CA ALA A 329 -12.87 -13.41 1.14
C ALA A 329 -14.24 -12.82 0.78
N ALA A 330 -15.08 -12.55 1.78
CA ALA A 330 -16.40 -11.97 1.54
C ALA A 330 -16.33 -10.58 0.86
N SER A 331 -15.33 -9.76 1.20
CA SER A 331 -15.08 -8.46 0.58
C SER A 331 -14.86 -8.57 -0.93
N GLU A 332 -13.98 -9.47 -1.36
CA GLU A 332 -13.66 -9.70 -2.78
C GLU A 332 -14.85 -10.31 -3.53
N GLN A 333 -15.60 -11.21 -2.89
CA GLN A 333 -16.78 -11.84 -3.45
C GLN A 333 -17.95 -10.86 -3.63
N LEU A 334 -18.09 -9.88 -2.73
CA LEU A 334 -19.06 -8.78 -2.86
C LEU A 334 -18.65 -7.83 -3.99
N GLY A 335 -17.37 -7.46 -4.07
CA GLY A 335 -16.83 -6.65 -5.16
C GLY A 335 -17.05 -7.29 -6.53
N LEU A 336 -16.79 -8.60 -6.66
CA LEU A 336 -17.04 -9.36 -7.88
C LEU A 336 -18.50 -9.27 -8.35
N ARG A 337 -19.45 -9.46 -7.43
CA ARG A 337 -20.90 -9.44 -7.72
C ARG A 337 -21.37 -8.05 -8.11
N ARG A 338 -20.92 -7.02 -7.38
CA ARG A 338 -21.21 -5.62 -7.73
C ARG A 338 -20.67 -5.28 -9.11
N LEU A 339 -19.41 -5.61 -9.39
CA LEU A 339 -18.78 -5.37 -10.69
C LEU A 339 -19.57 -6.03 -11.82
N LEU A 340 -19.84 -7.34 -11.72
CA LEU A 340 -20.57 -8.05 -12.78
C LEU A 340 -22.01 -7.55 -12.96
N SER A 341 -22.61 -6.90 -11.96
CA SER A 341 -23.89 -6.21 -12.10
C SER A 341 -23.81 -4.90 -12.90
N LEU A 342 -22.64 -4.24 -12.90
CA LEU A 342 -22.40 -2.98 -13.60
C LEU A 342 -21.80 -3.18 -15.01
N ILE A 343 -21.14 -4.33 -15.24
CA ILE A 343 -20.61 -4.74 -16.55
C ILE A 343 -21.27 -6.03 -17.07
N PRO A 344 -22.59 -6.01 -17.35
CA PRO A 344 -23.29 -7.22 -17.74
C PRO A 344 -22.78 -7.79 -19.06
N ASP A 345 -22.64 -9.12 -19.10
CA ASP A 345 -22.35 -9.92 -20.29
C ASP A 345 -21.03 -9.53 -20.98
N HIS A 346 -20.01 -9.21 -20.18
CA HIS A 346 -18.70 -8.82 -20.64
C HIS A 346 -18.04 -9.96 -21.46
N PRO A 347 -17.70 -9.76 -22.74
CA PRO A 347 -17.34 -10.84 -23.67
C PRO A 347 -15.94 -11.43 -23.42
N ASN A 348 -15.09 -10.69 -22.73
CA ASN A 348 -13.67 -11.02 -22.51
C ASN A 348 -13.29 -10.95 -21.02
N ALA A 349 -14.23 -11.24 -20.11
CA ALA A 349 -13.94 -11.27 -18.68
C ALA A 349 -13.40 -12.66 -18.29
N VAL A 350 -12.23 -12.69 -17.66
CA VAL A 350 -11.59 -13.88 -17.09
C VAL A 350 -11.61 -13.72 -15.58
N LEU A 351 -12.05 -14.75 -14.85
CA LEU A 351 -12.04 -14.75 -13.38
C LEU A 351 -10.89 -15.61 -12.86
N LEU A 352 -10.06 -15.03 -11.98
CA LEU A 352 -9.01 -15.75 -11.28
C LEU A 352 -9.31 -15.77 -9.79
N ASN A 353 -9.78 -16.91 -9.29
CA ASN A 353 -9.91 -17.15 -7.86
C ASN A 353 -8.55 -17.60 -7.28
N ALA A 354 -7.74 -16.64 -6.89
CA ALA A 354 -6.34 -16.83 -6.51
C ALA A 354 -6.18 -17.78 -5.31
N THR A 355 -7.05 -17.66 -4.30
CA THR A 355 -6.99 -18.51 -3.09
C THR A 355 -7.27 -19.97 -3.45
N SER A 356 -8.29 -20.21 -4.28
CA SER A 356 -8.65 -21.56 -4.71
C SER A 356 -7.58 -22.17 -5.63
N ILE A 357 -6.96 -21.37 -6.48
CA ILE A 357 -5.88 -21.82 -7.38
C ILE A 357 -4.64 -22.21 -6.54
N LEU A 358 -4.17 -21.35 -5.63
CA LEU A 358 -3.01 -21.66 -4.81
C LEU A 358 -3.25 -22.82 -3.86
N HIS A 359 -4.44 -22.94 -3.27
CA HIS A 359 -4.79 -24.08 -2.42
C HIS A 359 -4.73 -25.42 -3.20
N ARG A 360 -5.14 -25.44 -4.48
CA ARG A 360 -4.99 -26.65 -5.33
C ARG A 360 -3.53 -27.00 -5.59
N LEU A 361 -2.65 -25.99 -5.70
CA LEU A 361 -1.21 -26.20 -5.92
C LEU A 361 -0.48 -26.62 -4.65
N ASN A 362 -0.90 -26.10 -3.49
CA ASN A 362 -0.34 -26.45 -2.18
C ASN A 362 -1.42 -26.45 -1.10
N PRO A 363 -2.05 -27.61 -0.81
CA PRO A 363 -3.12 -27.71 0.19
C PRO A 363 -2.70 -27.41 1.63
N ASN A 364 -1.41 -27.38 1.92
CA ASN A 364 -0.90 -27.07 3.27
C ASN A 364 -0.85 -25.56 3.56
N VAL A 365 -1.10 -24.72 2.56
CA VAL A 365 -1.10 -23.25 2.71
C VAL A 365 -2.50 -22.74 2.41
N SER A 366 -3.08 -22.04 3.37
CA SER A 366 -4.36 -21.36 3.23
C SER A 366 -4.15 -19.85 3.21
N TYR A 367 -4.88 -19.17 2.34
CA TYR A 367 -4.89 -17.71 2.21
C TYR A 367 -6.32 -17.22 2.47
N ARG A 368 -6.47 -16.20 3.31
CA ARG A 368 -7.80 -15.62 3.63
C ARG A 368 -8.39 -14.84 2.47
N GLY A 369 -7.55 -14.30 1.60
CA GLY A 369 -7.94 -13.54 0.42
C GLY A 369 -6.72 -13.20 -0.43
N THR A 370 -6.95 -12.57 -1.58
CA THR A 370 -5.87 -12.18 -2.50
C THR A 370 -4.94 -11.13 -1.89
N PHE A 371 -5.44 -10.32 -0.95
CA PHE A 371 -4.69 -9.27 -0.27
C PHE A 371 -3.49 -9.76 0.56
N GLU A 372 -3.40 -11.06 0.87
CA GLU A 372 -2.26 -11.69 1.55
C GLU A 372 -1.15 -12.16 0.60
N MET A 373 -1.35 -12.02 -0.71
CA MET A 373 -0.48 -12.59 -1.73
C MET A 373 0.53 -11.55 -2.23
N GLY A 374 1.81 -11.95 -2.21
CA GLY A 374 2.88 -11.20 -2.84
C GLY A 374 2.91 -11.37 -4.37
N PRO A 375 3.71 -10.55 -5.08
CA PRO A 375 3.82 -10.60 -6.53
C PRO A 375 4.14 -11.99 -7.09
N ASP A 376 5.03 -12.74 -6.45
CA ASP A 376 5.43 -14.09 -6.90
C ASP A 376 4.28 -15.10 -6.77
N SER A 377 3.45 -14.96 -5.73
CA SER A 377 2.26 -15.81 -5.55
C SER A 377 1.21 -15.53 -6.61
N LEU A 378 0.98 -14.25 -6.94
CA LEU A 378 0.06 -13.87 -8.02
C LEU A 378 0.59 -14.29 -9.41
N GLN A 379 1.91 -14.24 -9.62
CA GLN A 379 2.51 -14.76 -10.85
C GLN A 379 2.28 -16.27 -10.97
N ASN A 380 2.45 -17.01 -9.88
CA ASN A 380 2.17 -18.45 -9.84
C ASN A 380 0.70 -18.77 -10.18
N VAL A 381 -0.25 -17.91 -9.77
CA VAL A 381 -1.66 -18.02 -10.17
C VAL A 381 -1.83 -17.86 -11.68
N LEU A 382 -1.19 -16.86 -12.31
CA LEU A 382 -1.26 -16.68 -13.77
C LEU A 382 -0.66 -17.86 -14.52
N ASP A 383 0.50 -18.35 -14.09
CA ASP A 383 1.26 -19.38 -14.80
C ASP A 383 0.55 -20.75 -14.78
N ASN A 384 -0.30 -20.99 -13.77
CA ASN A 384 -0.95 -22.28 -13.54
C ASN A 384 -2.46 -22.26 -13.80
N THR A 385 -2.99 -21.24 -14.48
CA THR A 385 -4.42 -21.13 -14.76
C THR A 385 -4.68 -21.02 -16.25
N GLU A 386 -5.50 -21.92 -16.79
CA GLU A 386 -6.13 -21.67 -18.08
C GLU A 386 -7.04 -20.43 -17.94
N HIS A 387 -6.77 -19.40 -18.73
CA HIS A 387 -7.55 -18.16 -18.73
C HIS A 387 -8.93 -18.36 -19.35
N VAL A 388 -9.76 -19.16 -18.67
CA VAL A 388 -11.13 -19.45 -19.08
C VAL A 388 -11.99 -18.22 -18.84
N ARG A 389 -12.70 -17.80 -19.88
CA ARG A 389 -13.63 -16.68 -19.80
C ARG A 389 -14.86 -17.09 -19.01
N LEU A 390 -15.38 -16.17 -18.21
CA LEU A 390 -16.67 -16.33 -17.55
C LEU A 390 -17.75 -16.53 -18.61
N SER A 391 -18.49 -17.63 -18.49
CA SER A 391 -19.67 -17.87 -19.31
C SER A 391 -20.78 -16.86 -18.99
N LEU A 392 -21.68 -16.62 -19.95
CA LEU A 392 -22.84 -15.75 -19.72
C LEU A 392 -23.72 -16.25 -18.55
N GLN A 393 -23.77 -17.56 -18.33
CA GLN A 393 -24.51 -18.17 -17.23
C GLN A 393 -23.86 -17.86 -15.88
N GLU A 394 -22.54 -17.98 -15.76
CA GLU A 394 -21.82 -17.62 -14.53
C GLU A 394 -21.97 -16.13 -14.23
N GLN A 395 -21.81 -15.27 -15.24
CA GLN A 395 -22.00 -13.82 -15.08
C GLN A 395 -23.43 -13.50 -14.60
N ALA A 396 -24.45 -14.12 -15.21
CA ALA A 396 -25.83 -13.96 -14.77
C ALA A 396 -26.05 -14.40 -13.32
N SER A 397 -25.48 -15.54 -12.91
CA SER A 397 -25.59 -16.04 -11.53
C SER A 397 -25.01 -15.04 -10.52
N TYR A 398 -23.85 -14.43 -10.78
CA TYR A 398 -23.29 -13.41 -9.89
C TYR A 398 -24.16 -12.15 -9.82
N ARG A 399 -24.78 -11.75 -10.93
CA ARG A 399 -25.70 -10.60 -10.97
C ARG A 399 -26.97 -10.85 -10.18
N GLU A 400 -27.56 -12.03 -10.33
CA GLU A 400 -28.75 -12.43 -9.57
C GLU A 400 -28.44 -12.47 -8.07
N ASP A 401 -27.26 -12.97 -7.70
CA ASP A 401 -26.82 -12.98 -6.30
C ASP A 401 -26.60 -11.56 -5.74
N TRP A 402 -26.09 -10.62 -6.55
CA TRP A 402 -26.04 -9.20 -6.18
C TRP A 402 -27.43 -8.64 -5.92
N GLN A 403 -28.40 -8.91 -6.79
CA GLN A 403 -29.77 -8.44 -6.61
C GLN A 403 -30.42 -9.03 -5.35
N ARG A 404 -30.13 -10.31 -5.02
CA ARG A 404 -30.56 -10.91 -3.74
C ARG A 404 -30.02 -10.10 -2.56
N LEU A 405 -28.70 -9.87 -2.52
CA LEU A 405 -28.04 -9.12 -1.45
C LEU A 405 -28.55 -7.67 -1.29
N LEU A 406 -28.89 -7.00 -2.39
CA LEU A 406 -29.49 -5.65 -2.38
C LEU A 406 -30.91 -5.63 -1.77
N ASN A 407 -31.61 -6.77 -1.76
CA ASN A 407 -32.97 -6.89 -1.23
C ASN A 407 -33.01 -7.48 0.19
N GLU A 408 -31.86 -7.88 0.74
CA GLU A 408 -31.75 -8.33 2.12
C GLU A 408 -31.68 -7.13 3.08
N ASP A 409 -32.37 -7.25 4.22
CA ASP A 409 -32.26 -6.27 5.29
C ASP A 409 -31.04 -6.58 6.16
N GLY A 410 -30.16 -5.60 6.33
CA GLY A 410 -28.97 -5.71 7.17
C GLY A 410 -27.75 -4.97 6.63
N THR A 411 -26.73 -4.94 7.47
CA THR A 411 -25.54 -4.09 7.31
C THR A 411 -24.24 -4.87 7.46
N PHE A 412 -24.31 -6.19 7.64
CA PHE A 412 -23.12 -7.03 7.73
C PHE A 412 -23.26 -8.30 6.90
N ARG A 413 -22.24 -8.61 6.08
CA ARG A 413 -22.21 -9.81 5.23
C ARG A 413 -20.94 -10.60 5.45
N VAL A 414 -21.09 -11.91 5.45
CA VAL A 414 -20.00 -12.88 5.58
C VAL A 414 -20.14 -13.96 4.51
N LEU A 415 -19.04 -14.64 4.19
CA LEU A 415 -19.05 -15.80 3.30
C LEU A 415 -19.12 -17.06 4.16
N GLN A 416 -20.19 -17.84 4.02
CA GLN A 416 -20.36 -19.13 4.69
C GLN A 416 -20.54 -20.23 3.65
N ARG A 417 -19.66 -21.23 3.65
CA ARG A 417 -19.72 -22.37 2.72
C ARG A 417 -19.92 -21.91 1.26
N ASP A 418 -19.12 -20.93 0.84
CA ASP A 418 -19.14 -20.29 -0.48
C ASP A 418 -20.40 -19.47 -0.83
N VAL A 419 -21.28 -19.22 0.15
CA VAL A 419 -22.48 -18.40 -0.01
C VAL A 419 -22.36 -17.12 0.80
N LEU A 420 -22.60 -15.97 0.17
CA LEU A 420 -22.68 -14.70 0.89
C LEU A 420 -24.03 -14.61 1.60
N VAL A 421 -23.97 -14.35 2.90
CA VAL A 421 -25.15 -14.23 3.76
C VAL A 421 -25.11 -12.93 4.54
N THR A 422 -26.25 -12.24 4.62
CA THR A 422 -26.43 -11.11 5.53
C THR A 422 -26.68 -11.62 6.95
N VAL A 423 -25.90 -11.11 7.90
CA VAL A 423 -25.90 -11.51 9.31
C VAL A 423 -26.02 -10.28 10.20
N PRO A 424 -26.42 -10.43 11.48
CA PRO A 424 -26.39 -9.32 12.43
C PRO A 424 -24.98 -8.74 12.63
N GLU A 425 -24.85 -7.45 12.92
CA GLU A 425 -23.55 -6.84 13.24
C GLU A 425 -22.87 -7.49 14.46
N SER A 426 -23.65 -8.13 15.35
CA SER A 426 -23.19 -8.90 16.51
C SER A 426 -22.65 -10.29 16.17
N TYR A 427 -22.62 -10.69 14.90
CA TYR A 427 -22.25 -12.04 14.48
C TYR A 427 -20.88 -12.52 15.02
N TYR A 428 -19.93 -11.61 15.20
CA TYR A 428 -18.59 -11.93 15.75
C TYR A 428 -18.40 -11.52 17.22
N ASP A 429 -19.46 -11.12 17.93
CA ASP A 429 -19.35 -10.72 19.34
C ASP A 429 -18.83 -11.88 20.21
N ASP A 430 -19.24 -13.12 19.91
CA ASP A 430 -18.72 -14.32 20.58
C ASP A 430 -17.19 -14.44 20.46
N GLU A 431 -16.66 -14.33 19.24
CA GLU A 431 -15.21 -14.40 19.00
C GLU A 431 -14.44 -13.28 19.70
N ILE A 432 -15.03 -12.09 19.82
CA ILE A 432 -14.46 -10.97 20.58
C ILE A 432 -14.37 -11.30 22.07
N LEU A 433 -15.43 -11.88 22.65
CA LEU A 433 -15.47 -12.28 24.06
C LEU A 433 -14.47 -13.42 24.33
N LYS A 434 -14.39 -14.41 23.43
CA LYS A 434 -13.39 -15.48 23.50
C LYS A 434 -11.96 -14.94 23.43
N ALA A 435 -11.69 -14.01 22.53
CA ALA A 435 -10.40 -13.36 22.42
C ALA A 435 -10.01 -12.63 23.72
N ALA A 436 -10.94 -11.88 24.32
CA ALA A 436 -10.72 -11.22 25.60
C ALA A 436 -10.38 -12.22 26.72
N TYR A 437 -11.06 -13.36 26.75
CA TYR A 437 -10.79 -14.42 27.71
C TYR A 437 -9.40 -15.05 27.51
N ARG A 438 -9.03 -15.38 26.26
CA ARG A 438 -7.70 -15.96 25.91
C ARG A 438 -6.55 -15.08 26.37
N ILE A 439 -6.69 -13.76 26.27
CA ILE A 439 -5.66 -12.81 26.70
C ILE A 439 -5.75 -12.40 28.17
N GLU A 440 -6.62 -13.07 28.94
CA GLU A 440 -6.86 -12.84 30.37
C GLU A 440 -7.39 -11.45 30.72
N ALA A 441 -8.23 -10.87 29.86
CA ALA A 441 -8.94 -9.63 30.15
C ALA A 441 -10.17 -9.91 31.02
N ARG A 442 -10.00 -10.30 32.29
CA ARG A 442 -11.08 -10.74 33.20
C ARG A 442 -10.76 -10.46 34.67
N ASN A 443 -11.74 -10.56 35.58
CA ASN A 443 -11.54 -10.33 37.02
C ASN A 443 -10.87 -8.99 37.36
N GLY A 444 -11.15 -7.93 36.61
CA GLY A 444 -10.54 -6.61 36.79
C GLY A 444 -9.12 -6.48 36.23
N PHE A 445 -8.58 -7.51 35.56
CA PHE A 445 -7.36 -7.41 34.77
C PHE A 445 -7.68 -6.83 33.41
N TYR A 446 -7.32 -5.56 33.21
CA TYR A 446 -7.59 -4.84 31.97
C TYR A 446 -6.52 -5.13 30.90
N LYS A 447 -6.96 -5.31 29.65
CA LYS A 447 -6.09 -5.40 28.47
C LYS A 447 -6.47 -4.32 27.47
N LYS A 448 -5.49 -3.78 26.75
CA LYS A 448 -5.71 -2.78 25.70
C LYS A 448 -6.68 -3.31 24.66
N SER A 449 -7.65 -2.51 24.22
CA SER A 449 -8.62 -2.93 23.19
C SER A 449 -7.93 -3.38 21.91
N ALA A 450 -6.87 -2.66 21.48
CA ALA A 450 -6.03 -3.07 20.35
C ALA A 450 -5.46 -4.51 20.46
N ARG A 451 -5.21 -5.02 21.69
CA ARG A 451 -4.75 -6.39 21.89
C ARG A 451 -5.87 -7.41 21.66
N ILE A 452 -7.10 -7.09 22.04
CA ILE A 452 -8.28 -7.93 21.77
C ILE A 452 -8.55 -7.95 20.27
N VAL A 453 -8.56 -6.77 19.63
CA VAL A 453 -8.75 -6.68 18.17
C VAL A 453 -7.69 -7.51 17.43
N GLY A 454 -6.42 -7.39 17.82
CA GLY A 454 -5.33 -8.20 17.24
C GLY A 454 -5.48 -9.71 17.49
N GLU A 455 -5.97 -10.10 18.67
CA GLU A 455 -6.25 -11.50 19.01
C GLU A 455 -7.37 -12.08 18.14
N VAL A 456 -8.45 -11.31 17.91
CA VAL A 456 -9.57 -11.69 17.04
C VAL A 456 -9.09 -11.88 15.60
N ILE A 457 -8.28 -10.95 15.08
CA ILE A 457 -7.76 -11.00 13.70
C ILE A 457 -6.69 -12.10 13.53
N GLY A 458 -5.91 -12.37 14.57
CA GLY A 458 -4.79 -13.32 14.53
C GLY A 458 -5.20 -14.78 14.69
N HIS A 459 -6.20 -15.05 15.54
CA HIS A 459 -6.68 -16.41 15.81
C HIS A 459 -7.99 -16.76 15.08
N GLY A 460 -8.73 -15.75 14.62
CA GLY A 460 -9.92 -15.97 13.80
C GLY A 460 -9.57 -16.08 12.33
N GLU A 461 -10.26 -16.96 11.60
CA GLU A 461 -10.32 -16.93 10.12
C GLU A 461 -11.18 -15.74 9.62
N LEU A 462 -11.11 -14.61 10.32
CA LEU A 462 -11.98 -13.47 10.15
C LEU A 462 -11.37 -12.48 9.17
N ALA A 463 -11.96 -12.36 7.99
CA ALA A 463 -11.58 -11.37 6.99
C ALA A 463 -12.25 -10.01 7.22
N VAL A 464 -12.32 -9.52 8.47
CA VAL A 464 -13.03 -8.30 8.87
C VAL A 464 -12.04 -7.22 9.33
N SER A 465 -12.36 -5.94 9.10
CA SER A 465 -11.46 -4.84 9.48
C SER A 465 -11.36 -4.67 10.99
N ASP A 466 -10.17 -4.27 11.44
CA ASP A 466 -9.87 -3.89 12.82
C ASP A 466 -10.84 -2.84 13.36
N SER A 467 -11.18 -1.83 12.56
CA SER A 467 -12.13 -0.79 12.93
C SER A 467 -13.51 -1.38 13.24
N PHE A 468 -13.98 -2.38 12.48
CA PHE A 468 -15.30 -2.96 12.71
C PHE A 468 -15.31 -3.79 14.01
N ILE A 469 -14.26 -4.55 14.26
CA ILE A 469 -14.10 -5.29 15.53
C ILE A 469 -14.03 -4.31 16.71
N GLU A 470 -13.29 -3.22 16.59
CA GLU A 470 -13.22 -2.14 17.59
C GLU A 470 -14.60 -1.54 17.87
N TYR A 471 -15.37 -1.25 16.81
CA TYR A 471 -16.75 -0.79 16.92
C TYR A 471 -17.60 -1.76 17.75
N ARG A 472 -17.48 -3.07 17.48
CA ARG A 472 -18.19 -4.11 18.25
C ARG A 472 -17.72 -4.18 19.70
N VAL A 473 -16.42 -4.02 19.99
CA VAL A 473 -15.91 -3.92 21.37
C VAL A 473 -16.56 -2.76 22.11
N ARG A 474 -16.67 -1.57 21.51
CA ARG A 474 -17.37 -0.42 22.11
C ARG A 474 -18.84 -0.70 22.36
N HIS A 475 -19.50 -1.43 21.47
CA HIS A 475 -20.89 -1.81 21.66
C HIS A 475 -21.07 -2.81 22.80
N LEU A 476 -20.17 -3.79 22.93
CA LEU A 476 -20.15 -4.73 24.06
C LEU A 476 -19.87 -4.06 25.41
N ILE A 477 -19.12 -2.94 25.43
CA ILE A 477 -19.02 -2.07 26.62
C ILE A 477 -20.39 -1.46 26.95
N GLN A 478 -21.08 -0.88 25.97
CA GLN A 478 -22.40 -0.25 26.17
C GLN A 478 -23.45 -1.26 26.65
N GLN A 479 -23.36 -2.51 26.18
CA GLN A 479 -24.22 -3.61 26.59
C GLN A 479 -23.84 -4.25 27.94
N GLY A 480 -22.75 -3.79 28.57
CA GLY A 480 -22.32 -4.25 29.88
C GLY A 480 -21.61 -5.61 29.90
N ALA A 481 -21.09 -6.08 28.76
CA ALA A 481 -20.26 -7.28 28.69
C ALA A 481 -18.78 -6.99 29.07
N PHE A 482 -18.35 -5.74 28.89
CA PHE A 482 -17.02 -5.26 29.28
C PHE A 482 -17.08 -4.10 30.29
N ASN A 483 -16.24 -4.17 31.32
CA ASN A 483 -15.78 -2.98 32.03
C ASN A 483 -14.68 -2.31 31.21
N TYR A 484 -14.54 -0.98 31.29
CA TYR A 484 -13.49 -0.26 30.57
C TYR A 484 -12.84 0.85 31.40
N THR A 485 -11.62 1.22 31.00
CA THR A 485 -10.88 2.38 31.51
C THR A 485 -10.21 3.11 30.34
N GLY A 486 -10.06 4.43 30.43
CA GLY A 486 -9.50 5.27 29.37
C GLY A 486 -10.55 5.91 28.47
N GLU A 487 -10.14 6.36 27.28
CA GLU A 487 -10.98 7.10 26.32
C GLU A 487 -11.37 6.21 25.12
N LEU A 488 -12.64 6.24 24.72
CA LEU A 488 -13.22 5.38 23.68
C LEU A 488 -13.08 5.97 22.26
N ASP A 489 -12.18 6.92 22.05
CA ASP A 489 -11.94 7.59 20.78
C ASP A 489 -11.06 6.76 19.82
N ALA A 490 -10.18 5.90 20.36
CA ALA A 490 -9.39 4.96 19.58
C ALA A 490 -9.06 3.68 20.37
N MET A 491 -8.93 2.54 19.70
CA MET A 491 -8.59 1.24 20.33
C MET A 491 -7.31 1.22 21.17
N ARG A 492 -6.42 2.19 20.97
CA ARG A 492 -5.16 2.33 21.71
C ARG A 492 -5.33 3.06 23.05
N ASN A 493 -6.42 3.82 23.19
CA ASN A 493 -6.64 4.77 24.28
C ASN A 493 -7.45 4.18 25.45
N TYR A 494 -8.12 3.04 25.24
CA TYR A 494 -8.83 2.34 26.31
C TYR A 494 -8.40 0.88 26.46
N SER A 495 -8.70 0.36 27.65
CA SER A 495 -8.53 -1.04 28.01
C SER A 495 -9.85 -1.59 28.52
N VAL A 496 -10.10 -2.88 28.32
CA VAL A 496 -11.31 -3.57 28.77
C VAL A 496 -10.99 -4.79 29.62
N SER A 497 -11.95 -5.19 30.45
CA SER A 497 -11.99 -6.45 31.18
C SER A 497 -13.41 -7.00 31.07
N LEU A 498 -13.56 -8.30 30.82
CA LEU A 498 -14.84 -8.99 30.91
C LEU A 498 -15.49 -8.70 32.26
N VAL A 499 -16.80 -8.46 32.22
CA VAL A 499 -17.60 -8.26 33.44
C VAL A 499 -17.81 -9.61 34.10
N ASP A 500 -17.33 -9.76 35.34
CA ASP A 500 -17.74 -10.84 36.22
C ASP A 500 -18.97 -10.36 37.02
N PRO A 501 -20.18 -10.91 36.76
CA PRO A 501 -21.41 -10.36 37.31
C PRO A 501 -21.46 -10.57 38.83
N SER A 502 -21.62 -9.47 39.56
CA SER A 502 -21.92 -9.45 41.01
C SER A 502 -23.44 -9.39 41.29
N THR A 503 -24.26 -9.18 40.27
CA THR A 503 -25.73 -9.08 40.34
C THR A 503 -26.41 -10.44 40.18
N PRO A 504 -27.63 -10.65 40.74
CA PRO A 504 -28.38 -11.91 40.58
C PRO A 504 -28.74 -12.22 39.10
N GLU A 505 -28.75 -13.51 38.74
CA GLU A 505 -28.90 -14.03 37.36
C GLU A 505 -30.21 -13.61 36.67
N GLU A 506 -31.29 -13.47 37.44
CA GLU A 506 -32.60 -13.01 36.96
C GLU A 506 -32.57 -11.57 36.39
N GLN A 507 -31.51 -10.81 36.69
CA GLN A 507 -31.37 -9.40 36.31
C GLN A 507 -30.29 -9.15 35.24
N TRP A 508 -29.65 -10.19 34.71
CA TRP A 508 -28.61 -10.00 33.69
C TRP A 508 -29.17 -9.62 32.33
N SER A 509 -28.44 -8.78 31.59
CA SER A 509 -28.66 -8.59 30.16
C SER A 509 -28.31 -9.85 29.37
N ASN A 510 -28.82 -9.96 28.14
CA ASN A 510 -28.49 -11.07 27.25
C ASN A 510 -26.97 -11.15 26.98
N GLU A 511 -26.30 -10.02 26.89
CA GLU A 511 -24.87 -9.93 26.63
C GLU A 511 -24.03 -10.34 27.86
N GLN A 512 -24.51 -10.05 29.07
CA GLN A 512 -23.91 -10.56 30.31
C GLN A 512 -24.06 -12.08 30.41
N ARG A 513 -25.22 -12.63 30.01
CA ARG A 513 -25.44 -14.08 29.90
C ARG A 513 -24.50 -14.69 28.86
N LEU A 514 -24.37 -14.07 27.69
CA LEU A 514 -23.46 -14.49 26.63
C LEU A 514 -22.01 -14.53 27.13
N ALA A 515 -21.50 -13.46 27.73
CA ALA A 515 -20.14 -13.40 28.26
C ALA A 515 -19.87 -14.52 29.29
N LYS A 516 -20.85 -14.83 30.15
CA LYS A 516 -20.72 -15.91 31.13
C LYS A 516 -20.82 -17.30 30.49
N SER A 517 -21.70 -17.49 29.51
CA SER A 517 -21.78 -18.71 28.70
C SER A 517 -20.44 -18.99 28.02
N MET A 518 -19.79 -17.96 27.46
CA MET A 518 -18.48 -18.10 26.83
C MET A 518 -17.37 -18.42 27.83
N LYS A 519 -17.40 -17.82 29.02
CA LYS A 519 -16.51 -18.22 30.12
C LYS A 519 -16.66 -19.70 30.46
N VAL A 520 -17.88 -20.21 30.53
CA VAL A 520 -18.14 -21.64 30.78
C VAL A 520 -17.61 -22.47 29.62
N LYS A 521 -17.99 -22.17 28.39
CA LYS A 521 -17.55 -22.88 27.18
C LYS A 521 -16.03 -22.99 27.11
N MET A 522 -15.31 -21.87 27.31
CA MET A 522 -13.86 -21.84 27.27
C MET A 522 -13.20 -22.65 28.39
N LEU A 523 -13.73 -22.62 29.62
CA LEU A 523 -13.23 -23.49 30.69
C LEU A 523 -13.38 -24.98 30.33
N LEU A 524 -14.50 -25.34 29.71
CA LEU A 524 -14.75 -26.73 29.28
C LEU A 524 -13.83 -27.13 28.12
N GLU A 525 -13.58 -26.23 27.17
CA GLU A 525 -12.61 -26.41 26.08
C GLU A 525 -11.18 -26.56 26.61
N GLU A 526 -10.74 -25.69 27.54
CA GLU A 526 -9.43 -25.80 28.21
C GLU A 526 -9.28 -27.14 28.94
N MET A 527 -10.32 -27.59 29.64
CA MET A 527 -10.31 -28.91 30.28
C MET A 527 -10.15 -30.06 29.28
N MET A 528 -10.76 -29.93 28.09
CA MET A 528 -10.65 -30.91 27.01
C MET A 528 -9.26 -30.89 26.38
N GLU A 529 -8.69 -29.71 26.13
CA GLU A 529 -7.32 -29.56 25.61
C GLU A 529 -6.28 -30.12 26.57
N ILE A 530 -6.38 -29.81 27.86
CA ILE A 530 -5.48 -30.38 28.89
C ILE A 530 -5.58 -31.91 28.88
N HIS A 531 -6.79 -32.47 28.75
CA HIS A 531 -6.96 -33.92 28.67
C HIS A 531 -6.29 -34.52 27.42
N LEU A 532 -6.47 -33.89 26.26
CA LEU A 532 -5.85 -34.35 25.00
C LEU A 532 -4.32 -34.24 25.05
N ALA A 533 -3.78 -33.15 25.60
CA ALA A 533 -2.35 -32.96 25.79
C ALA A 533 -1.77 -34.01 26.76
N GLU A 534 -2.42 -34.21 27.91
CA GLU A 534 -2.03 -35.23 28.88
C GLU A 534 -2.05 -36.63 28.27
N ARG A 535 -3.06 -36.94 27.46
CA ARG A 535 -3.14 -38.21 26.71
C ARG A 535 -1.99 -38.36 25.72
N GLY A 536 -1.67 -37.32 24.95
CA GLY A 536 -0.55 -37.33 24.02
C GLY A 536 0.80 -37.56 24.71
N ILE A 537 1.01 -36.90 25.86
CA ILE A 537 2.22 -37.07 26.69
C ILE A 537 2.32 -38.53 27.18
N MET A 538 1.22 -39.11 27.67
CA MET A 538 1.21 -40.48 28.17
C MET A 538 1.40 -41.52 27.07
N GLU A 539 0.84 -41.29 25.88
CA GLU A 539 1.09 -42.14 24.70
C GLU A 539 2.59 -42.11 24.32
N GLN A 540 3.23 -40.93 24.34
CA GLN A 540 4.68 -40.80 24.10
C GLN A 540 5.53 -41.48 25.18
N LEU A 541 5.21 -41.29 26.47
CA LEU A 541 5.91 -41.95 27.58
C LEU A 541 5.80 -43.48 27.49
N SER A 542 4.64 -44.00 27.06
CA SER A 542 4.44 -45.44 26.89
C SER A 542 5.26 -46.07 25.75
N GLN A 543 5.72 -45.25 24.81
CA GLN A 543 6.54 -45.66 23.66
C GLN A 543 8.03 -45.42 23.85
N MET A 544 8.43 -44.80 24.97
CA MET A 544 9.82 -44.43 25.24
C MET A 544 10.62 -45.65 25.71
N ASP A 545 11.75 -45.93 25.05
CA ASP A 545 12.68 -46.98 25.49
C ASP A 545 13.63 -46.41 26.55
N VAL A 546 13.35 -46.72 27.82
CA VAL A 546 14.12 -46.24 28.98
C VAL A 546 15.57 -46.77 28.98
N ALA A 547 15.85 -47.85 28.23
CA ALA A 547 17.21 -48.38 28.08
C ALA A 547 18.14 -47.42 27.32
N GLU A 548 17.60 -46.53 26.49
CA GLU A 548 18.38 -45.54 25.73
C GLU A 548 18.96 -44.41 26.62
N LEU A 549 18.50 -44.28 27.87
CA LEU A 549 18.96 -43.23 28.81
C LEU A 549 20.40 -43.44 29.32
N ASN A 550 20.97 -44.64 29.15
CA ASN A 550 22.38 -44.97 29.38
C ASN A 550 22.94 -44.50 30.74
N LEU A 551 22.17 -44.70 31.81
CA LEU A 551 22.48 -44.21 33.16
C LEU A 551 23.57 -45.06 33.86
N PRO A 552 24.52 -44.44 34.59
CA PRO A 552 25.60 -45.14 35.26
C PRO A 552 25.09 -45.97 36.46
N VAL A 553 25.43 -47.27 36.49
CA VAL A 553 25.05 -48.20 37.57
C VAL A 553 26.07 -48.12 38.71
N SER A 554 25.62 -47.73 39.92
CA SER A 554 26.46 -47.72 41.12
C SER A 554 26.74 -49.15 41.61
N LYS A 555 27.99 -49.45 42.01
CA LYS A 555 28.39 -50.79 42.50
C LYS A 555 27.79 -51.16 43.87
N THR A 556 27.10 -50.24 44.54
CA THR A 556 26.54 -50.42 45.89
C THR A 556 25.02 -50.55 45.91
N GLU A 557 24.34 -50.40 44.77
CA GLU A 557 22.88 -50.48 44.68
C GLU A 557 22.45 -51.83 44.10
N THR A 558 21.45 -52.46 44.73
CA THR A 558 20.94 -53.79 44.38
C THR A 558 19.99 -53.79 43.19
N GLU A 559 19.54 -52.62 42.72
CA GLU A 559 18.62 -52.46 41.59
C GLU A 559 19.19 -51.47 40.57
N SER A 560 18.97 -51.75 39.28
CA SER A 560 19.44 -50.90 38.18
C SER A 560 18.58 -49.62 38.12
N PRO A 561 19.17 -48.41 38.01
CA PRO A 561 18.43 -47.16 37.90
C PRO A 561 17.44 -47.14 36.72
N VAL A 562 17.77 -47.84 35.63
CA VAL A 562 16.89 -48.01 34.46
C VAL A 562 15.65 -48.84 34.79
N SER A 563 15.83 -49.91 35.58
CA SER A 563 14.73 -50.76 36.04
C SER A 563 13.81 -50.03 37.02
N ASP A 564 14.38 -49.18 37.86
CA ASP A 564 13.63 -48.37 38.83
C ASP A 564 12.77 -47.32 38.10
N ILE A 565 13.34 -46.59 37.14
CA ILE A 565 12.59 -45.62 36.31
C ILE A 565 11.49 -46.30 35.51
N GLN A 566 11.77 -47.46 34.90
CA GLN A 566 10.75 -48.23 34.17
C GLN A 566 9.61 -48.65 35.08
N SER A 567 9.90 -49.14 36.29
CA SER A 567 8.89 -49.51 37.29
C SER A 567 8.00 -48.33 37.69
N HIS A 568 8.59 -47.13 37.85
CA HIS A 568 7.85 -45.91 38.14
C HIS A 568 6.97 -45.46 36.96
N ILE A 569 7.46 -45.56 35.72
CA ILE A 569 6.66 -45.29 34.51
C ILE A 569 5.50 -46.28 34.42
N ASP A 570 5.73 -47.57 34.62
CA ASP A 570 4.69 -48.60 34.60
C ASP A 570 3.63 -48.34 35.68
N GLY A 571 4.05 -47.97 36.89
CA GLY A 571 3.16 -47.57 37.98
C GLY A 571 2.34 -46.31 37.65
N LEU A 572 2.96 -45.32 37.00
CA LEU A 572 2.29 -44.13 36.50
C LEU A 572 1.25 -44.48 35.42
N MET A 573 1.58 -45.36 34.48
CA MET A 573 0.68 -45.83 33.42
C MET A 573 -0.53 -46.58 33.97
N ILE A 574 -0.35 -47.43 34.99
CA ILE A 574 -1.45 -48.13 35.67
C ILE A 574 -2.38 -47.14 36.37
N THR A 575 -1.81 -46.18 37.09
CA THR A 575 -2.55 -45.12 37.79
C THR A 575 -3.34 -44.27 36.78
N TYR A 576 -2.70 -43.88 35.69
CA TYR A 576 -3.30 -43.09 34.62
C TYR A 576 -4.41 -43.83 33.89
N LYS A 577 -4.24 -45.13 33.59
CA LYS A 577 -5.28 -45.95 32.96
C LYS A 577 -6.56 -45.99 33.80
N THR A 578 -6.42 -46.16 35.11
CA THR A 578 -7.54 -46.14 36.06
C THR A 578 -8.22 -44.75 36.10
N HIS A 579 -7.43 -43.68 36.00
CA HIS A 579 -7.92 -42.31 35.95
C HIS A 579 -8.65 -42.00 34.62
N ILE A 580 -8.14 -42.49 33.47
CA ILE A 580 -8.76 -42.34 32.15
C ILE A 580 -10.15 -42.96 32.11
N GLU A 581 -10.35 -44.15 32.69
CA GLU A 581 -11.65 -44.83 32.64
C GLU A 581 -12.74 -44.01 33.33
N GLN A 582 -12.40 -43.33 34.43
CA GLN A 582 -13.30 -42.40 35.13
C GLN A 582 -13.47 -41.07 34.38
N ARG A 583 -12.39 -40.59 33.76
CA ARG A 583 -12.37 -39.33 33.00
C ARG A 583 -13.08 -39.43 31.66
N GLY A 584 -13.15 -40.60 31.03
CA GLY A 584 -13.89 -40.83 29.80
C GLY A 584 -15.38 -40.46 29.93
N SER A 585 -16.02 -40.85 31.04
CA SER A 585 -17.41 -40.46 31.34
C SER A 585 -17.56 -38.94 31.56
N MET A 586 -16.54 -38.29 32.11
CA MET A 586 -16.51 -36.83 32.24
C MET A 586 -16.38 -36.16 30.87
N MET A 587 -15.50 -36.67 29.99
CA MET A 587 -15.32 -36.17 28.62
C MET A 587 -16.59 -36.33 27.78
N ASP A 588 -17.28 -37.46 27.87
CA ASP A 588 -18.59 -37.65 27.21
C ASP A 588 -19.63 -36.64 27.70
N SER A 589 -19.56 -36.28 28.99
CA SER A 589 -20.43 -35.25 29.58
C SER A 589 -20.04 -33.85 29.12
N LEU A 590 -18.74 -33.55 29.02
CA LEU A 590 -18.22 -32.29 28.50
C LEU A 590 -18.61 -32.10 27.03
N VAL A 591 -18.43 -33.11 26.18
CA VAL A 591 -18.84 -33.08 24.76
C VAL A 591 -20.35 -32.85 24.63
N LYS A 592 -21.15 -33.51 25.47
CA LYS A 592 -22.61 -33.27 25.52
C LYS A 592 -22.95 -31.83 25.93
N ILE A 593 -22.28 -31.27 26.93
CA ILE A 593 -22.49 -29.89 27.38
C ILE A 593 -22.08 -28.90 26.28
N LEU A 594 -20.88 -29.06 25.70
CA LEU A 594 -20.40 -28.22 24.61
C LEU A 594 -21.33 -28.28 23.40
N SER A 595 -21.75 -29.48 22.98
CA SER A 595 -22.71 -29.63 21.89
C SER A 595 -24.06 -28.96 22.16
N ARG A 596 -24.48 -28.84 23.43
CA ARG A 596 -25.70 -28.10 23.79
C ARG A 596 -25.49 -26.60 23.76
N LEU A 597 -24.34 -26.12 24.21
CA LEU A 597 -23.97 -24.69 24.13
C LEU A 597 -23.80 -24.24 22.68
N ASP A 598 -23.28 -25.09 21.80
CA ASP A 598 -23.12 -24.82 20.37
C ASP A 598 -24.47 -24.78 19.62
N ASN A 599 -25.46 -25.54 20.09
CA ASN A 599 -26.79 -25.61 19.49
C ASN A 599 -27.82 -24.69 20.17
N ALA A 600 -27.45 -23.97 21.24
CA ALA A 600 -28.32 -23.03 21.93
C ALA A 600 -28.45 -21.75 21.09
N ASP A 601 -29.68 -21.30 20.83
CA ASP A 601 -29.91 -19.98 20.23
C ASP A 601 -29.40 -18.92 21.22
N PRO A 602 -28.53 -17.98 20.82
CA PRO A 602 -28.07 -16.91 21.72
C PRO A 602 -29.21 -16.03 22.28
N ASN A 603 -30.45 -16.17 21.77
CA ASN A 603 -31.66 -15.50 22.28
C ASN A 603 -32.55 -16.35 23.22
N GLU A 604 -32.24 -17.64 23.45
CA GLU A 604 -32.92 -18.52 24.41
C GLU A 604 -32.00 -18.87 25.59
#